data_AF-A0A1L9SII4-F1
#
_entry.id   AF-A0A1L9SII4-F1
#
_cell.length_a   1.000
_cell.length_b   1.000
_cell.length_c   1.000
_cell.angle_alpha   90.00
_cell.angle_beta   90.00
_cell.angle_gamma   90.00
#
_symmetry.space_group_name_H-M   'P 1'
#
loop_
_entity.id
_entity.type
_entity.pdbx_description
1 polymer ?
#
loop_
_entity_poly.entity_id
_entity_poly.type
_entity_poly.pdbx_seq_one_letter_code
_entity_poly.pdbx_strand_id
1 'polypeptide(L)'
;MAETKHISEQPITLHNWYKHVEWINTTLILIIPLLGCVAACYTPLRLATAAWTVLYYFWTGLGITAGYHRLWAHRCYEASLPLRIFLACVGGGAVQGSIRWWSRGHRAHHRWTDTIKDPYSVRKGLWYSHFMWMVLKQNPKHRGRTDVSDLDEDPVVVWQHRNYGLFILMFGMIFPMLVAGLGWGDWKGGLVYAGILRFGFVQQATFCVNSLAHWLGEQPFDDRNSPRDHVITAFVTLGEGYHNFHHEFPSDYRNAIEWWQYDPTKWSIWVWKQLGLAYNLKQFRANEIEKGRLQQLQKKVDQKRAQLDWGIPLDQLPVVAWDDFLAETQTTGKALTVIAGVIHDVTDFIKEHPGGKAMISSAIGKDATALFNGGVYTHSNAAHNLLSTMRVGVVRGGGEVEIWREREKPMKH
;
A
#
# COMPACT_ATOMS: atom_id res chain seq x y z
N MET A 1 -25.44 -20.58 31.09
CA MET A 1 -24.03 -21.00 31.24
C MET A 1 -23.15 -19.91 30.64
N ALA A 2 -22.18 -19.38 31.39
CA ALA A 2 -21.28 -18.35 30.85
C ALA A 2 -20.47 -18.96 29.70
N GLU A 3 -20.53 -18.34 28.52
CA GLU A 3 -19.80 -18.81 27.33
C GLU A 3 -18.30 -18.77 27.65
N THR A 4 -17.64 -19.93 27.63
CA THR A 4 -16.21 -20.02 27.95
C THR A 4 -15.44 -19.25 26.89
N LYS A 5 -14.77 -18.15 27.29
CA LYS A 5 -13.97 -17.32 26.37
C LYS A 5 -12.94 -18.17 25.63
N HIS A 6 -12.76 -17.91 24.34
CA HIS A 6 -11.78 -18.63 23.52
C HIS A 6 -10.37 -18.40 24.10
N ILE A 7 -9.44 -19.36 23.94
CA ILE A 7 -8.10 -19.24 24.55
C ILE A 7 -7.39 -17.94 24.14
N SER A 8 -7.58 -17.47 22.91
CA SER A 8 -7.00 -16.20 22.42
C SER A 8 -7.54 -14.93 23.12
N GLU A 9 -8.61 -15.04 23.89
CA GLU A 9 -9.26 -13.94 24.64
C GLU A 9 -8.94 -14.01 26.14
N GLN A 10 -8.22 -15.04 26.57
CA GLN A 10 -7.75 -15.20 27.94
C GLN A 10 -6.35 -14.58 28.09
N PRO A 11 -6.01 -14.05 29.28
CA PRO A 11 -4.64 -13.60 29.53
C PRO A 11 -3.66 -14.77 29.44
N ILE A 12 -2.47 -14.50 28.89
CA ILE A 12 -1.38 -15.47 28.88
C ILE A 12 -0.77 -15.55 30.28
N THR A 13 -0.67 -16.75 30.81
CA THR A 13 -0.12 -17.09 32.11
C THR A 13 0.84 -18.26 31.99
N LEU A 14 1.66 -18.49 33.02
CA LEU A 14 2.56 -19.65 33.08
C LEU A 14 1.81 -21.00 32.97
N HIS A 15 0.52 -21.05 33.34
CA HIS A 15 -0.27 -22.27 33.34
C HIS A 15 -1.03 -22.53 32.04
N ASN A 16 -1.17 -21.54 31.14
CA ASN A 16 -1.95 -21.68 29.91
C ASN A 16 -1.21 -21.30 28.62
N TRP A 17 0.00 -20.72 28.67
CA TRP A 17 0.73 -20.23 27.48
C TRP A 17 0.78 -21.25 26.34
N TYR A 18 1.04 -22.53 26.65
CA TYR A 18 1.12 -23.61 25.66
C TYR A 18 -0.20 -23.89 24.93
N LYS A 19 -1.33 -23.49 25.52
CA LYS A 19 -2.67 -23.60 24.90
C LYS A 19 -2.90 -22.52 23.85
N HIS A 20 -2.19 -21.39 23.93
CA HIS A 20 -2.23 -20.31 22.94
C HIS A 20 -1.40 -20.63 21.69
N VAL A 21 -0.52 -21.63 21.74
CA VAL A 21 0.39 -21.97 20.64
C VAL A 21 -0.27 -22.93 19.64
N GLU A 22 -0.19 -22.60 18.35
CA GLU A 22 -0.44 -23.51 17.23
C GLU A 22 0.81 -24.35 16.96
N TRP A 23 0.91 -25.50 17.64
CA TRP A 23 2.13 -26.32 17.65
C TRP A 23 2.55 -26.85 16.27
N ILE A 24 1.60 -27.20 15.40
CA ILE A 24 1.92 -27.70 14.05
C ILE A 24 2.62 -26.59 13.24
N ASN A 25 2.01 -25.41 13.18
CA ASN A 25 2.57 -24.26 12.47
C ASN A 25 3.91 -23.85 13.09
N THR A 26 3.97 -23.74 14.41
CA THR A 26 5.20 -23.40 15.16
C THR A 26 6.33 -24.35 14.84
N THR A 27 6.04 -25.65 14.75
CA THR A 27 7.04 -26.67 14.38
C THR A 27 7.56 -26.44 12.97
N LEU A 28 6.67 -26.25 12.00
CA LEU A 28 7.03 -26.10 10.59
C LEU A 28 7.76 -24.78 10.29
N ILE A 29 7.38 -23.67 10.93
CA ILE A 29 7.91 -22.34 10.58
C ILE A 29 9.06 -21.86 11.50
N LEU A 30 9.20 -22.41 12.71
CA LEU A 30 10.26 -22.03 13.66
C LEU A 30 11.20 -23.19 13.98
N ILE A 31 10.65 -24.31 14.47
CA ILE A 31 11.48 -25.39 15.01
C ILE A 31 12.30 -26.06 13.90
N ILE A 32 11.67 -26.45 12.79
CA ILE A 32 12.39 -27.14 11.71
C ILE A 32 13.45 -26.21 11.06
N PRO A 33 13.16 -24.95 10.71
CA PRO A 33 14.20 -24.02 10.24
C PRO A 33 15.34 -23.82 11.24
N LEU A 34 15.06 -23.72 12.55
CA LEU A 34 16.09 -23.60 13.59
C LEU A 34 16.97 -24.85 13.66
N LEU A 35 16.38 -26.05 13.58
CA LEU A 35 17.13 -27.30 13.45
C LEU A 35 17.96 -27.34 12.17
N GLY A 36 17.47 -26.75 11.08
CA GLY A 36 18.24 -26.54 9.85
C GLY A 36 19.47 -25.66 10.06
N CYS A 37 19.35 -24.57 10.82
CA CYS A 37 20.48 -23.71 11.17
C CYS A 37 21.54 -24.48 11.97
N VAL A 38 21.12 -25.27 12.95
CA VAL A 38 22.02 -26.14 13.72
C VAL A 38 22.67 -27.19 12.82
N ALA A 39 21.90 -27.84 11.95
CA ALA A 39 22.42 -28.85 11.02
C ALA A 39 23.41 -28.28 10.01
N ALA A 40 23.26 -27.01 9.61
CA ALA A 40 24.18 -26.32 8.72
C ALA A 40 25.58 -26.13 9.32
N CYS A 41 25.70 -25.99 10.65
CA CYS A 41 27.01 -25.98 11.33
C CYS A 41 27.83 -27.26 11.12
N TYR A 42 27.17 -28.36 10.75
CA TYR A 42 27.77 -29.68 10.54
C TYR A 42 27.62 -30.20 9.10
N THR A 43 27.24 -29.34 8.16
CA THR A 43 26.97 -29.73 6.77
C THR A 43 27.71 -28.77 5.85
N PRO A 44 28.83 -29.15 5.22
CA PRO A 44 29.55 -28.25 4.32
C PRO A 44 28.68 -27.81 3.13
N LEU A 45 28.65 -26.52 2.82
CA LEU A 45 27.95 -25.99 1.66
C LEU A 45 28.80 -26.17 0.40
N ARG A 46 28.40 -27.10 -0.48
CA ARG A 46 28.99 -27.23 -1.82
C ARG A 46 28.41 -26.17 -2.76
N LEU A 47 29.23 -25.66 -3.68
CA LEU A 47 28.81 -24.61 -4.63
C LEU A 47 27.61 -25.03 -5.49
N ALA A 48 27.58 -26.28 -5.98
CA ALA A 48 26.44 -26.80 -6.73
C ALA A 48 25.14 -26.81 -5.91
N THR A 49 25.23 -27.20 -4.63
CA THR A 49 24.12 -27.14 -3.68
C THR A 49 23.67 -25.70 -3.42
N ALA A 50 24.61 -24.76 -3.25
CA ALA A 50 24.27 -23.35 -3.09
C ALA A 50 23.52 -22.79 -4.30
N ALA A 51 24.01 -23.06 -5.52
CA ALA A 51 23.35 -22.64 -6.75
C ALA A 51 21.94 -23.26 -6.88
N TRP A 52 21.81 -24.55 -6.55
CA TRP A 52 20.52 -25.23 -6.53
C TRP A 52 19.56 -24.65 -5.48
N THR A 53 20.05 -24.37 -4.28
CA THR A 53 19.28 -23.72 -3.21
C THR A 53 18.71 -22.38 -3.69
N VAL A 54 19.51 -21.55 -4.36
CA VAL A 54 19.09 -20.25 -4.88
C VAL A 54 18.07 -20.42 -6.02
N LEU A 55 18.32 -21.31 -6.97
CA LEU A 55 17.37 -21.58 -8.06
C LEU A 55 16.01 -22.05 -7.51
N TYR A 56 16.04 -23.01 -6.57
CA TYR A 56 14.83 -23.56 -5.98
C TYR A 56 14.12 -22.58 -5.03
N TYR A 57 14.86 -21.65 -4.42
CA TYR A 57 14.30 -20.49 -3.72
C TYR A 57 13.40 -19.67 -4.66
N PHE A 58 13.90 -19.30 -5.84
CA PHE A 58 13.11 -18.54 -6.81
C PHE A 58 11.90 -19.34 -7.33
N TRP A 59 12.05 -20.64 -7.60
CA TRP A 59 10.91 -21.47 -8.04
C TRP A 59 9.81 -21.56 -6.97
N THR A 60 10.18 -21.83 -5.72
CA THR A 60 9.20 -21.93 -4.63
C THR A 60 8.60 -20.57 -4.27
N GLY A 61 9.38 -19.50 -4.39
CA GLY A 61 8.90 -18.12 -4.34
C GLY A 61 7.86 -17.81 -5.43
N LEU A 62 8.13 -18.16 -6.69
CA LEU A 62 7.18 -18.04 -7.80
C LEU A 62 5.91 -18.89 -7.60
N GLY A 63 6.04 -20.05 -6.95
CA GLY A 63 4.88 -20.85 -6.52
C GLY A 63 3.91 -20.07 -5.64
N ILE A 64 4.44 -19.22 -4.75
CA ILE A 64 3.63 -18.32 -3.92
C ILE A 64 3.16 -17.11 -4.73
N THR A 65 4.08 -16.36 -5.36
CA THR A 65 3.76 -15.06 -5.97
C THR A 65 2.97 -15.20 -7.27
N ALA A 66 3.45 -16.00 -8.23
CA ALA A 66 2.71 -16.23 -9.47
C ALA A 66 1.53 -17.19 -9.26
N GLY A 67 1.75 -18.27 -8.50
CA GLY A 67 0.73 -19.28 -8.23
C GLY A 67 -0.30 -18.81 -7.21
N TYR A 68 -0.01 -19.01 -5.92
CA TYR A 68 -1.00 -18.85 -4.85
C TYR A 68 -1.64 -17.47 -4.85
N HIS A 69 -0.84 -16.43 -5.06
CA HIS A 69 -1.25 -15.05 -5.00
C HIS A 69 -1.94 -14.59 -6.28
N ARG A 70 -1.21 -14.42 -7.38
CA ARG A 70 -1.75 -13.80 -8.60
C ARG A 70 -2.68 -14.71 -9.39
N LEU A 71 -2.40 -16.02 -9.47
CA LEU A 71 -3.25 -16.97 -10.21
C LEU A 71 -4.49 -17.37 -9.42
N TRP A 72 -4.33 -17.90 -8.19
CA TRP A 72 -5.46 -18.48 -7.45
C TRP A 72 -6.17 -17.49 -6.53
N ALA A 73 -5.45 -16.66 -5.76
CA ALA A 73 -6.12 -15.74 -4.84
C ALA A 73 -6.82 -14.58 -5.60
N HIS A 74 -6.14 -13.98 -6.58
CA HIS A 74 -6.62 -12.78 -7.29
C HIS A 74 -7.09 -13.00 -8.72
N ARG A 75 -6.83 -14.17 -9.31
CA ARG A 75 -7.25 -14.52 -10.67
C ARG A 75 -6.80 -13.47 -11.70
N CYS A 76 -5.57 -12.99 -11.58
CA CYS A 76 -4.98 -11.96 -12.43
C CYS A 76 -4.66 -12.49 -13.84
N TYR A 77 -4.56 -13.80 -14.01
CA TYR A 77 -4.31 -14.45 -15.29
C TYR A 77 -4.82 -15.89 -15.27
N GLU A 78 -4.81 -16.54 -16.41
CA GLU A 78 -5.09 -17.97 -16.56
C GLU A 78 -3.85 -18.72 -17.00
N ALA A 79 -3.75 -20.00 -16.64
CA ALA A 79 -2.56 -20.81 -16.86
C ALA A 79 -2.93 -22.18 -17.43
N SER A 80 -2.09 -22.67 -18.34
CA SER A 80 -2.13 -24.03 -18.85
C SER A 80 -1.99 -25.06 -17.71
N LEU A 81 -2.51 -26.26 -17.90
CA LEU A 81 -2.43 -27.32 -16.90
C LEU A 81 -0.99 -27.65 -16.45
N PRO A 82 0.02 -27.75 -17.34
CA PRO A 82 1.39 -27.98 -16.92
C PRO A 82 1.93 -26.89 -16.00
N LEU A 83 1.66 -25.61 -16.31
CA LEU A 83 2.08 -24.49 -15.48
C LEU A 83 1.38 -24.51 -14.12
N ARG A 84 0.07 -24.82 -14.09
CA ARG A 84 -0.70 -24.96 -12.84
C ARG A 84 -0.14 -26.07 -11.94
N ILE A 85 0.18 -27.24 -12.51
CA ILE A 85 0.79 -28.34 -11.76
C ILE A 85 2.15 -27.94 -11.23
N PHE A 86 3.00 -27.34 -12.07
CA PHE A 86 4.32 -26.84 -11.64
C PHE A 86 4.20 -25.88 -10.46
N LEU A 87 3.37 -24.84 -10.57
CA LEU A 87 3.14 -23.84 -9.52
C LEU A 87 2.55 -24.47 -8.24
N ALA A 88 1.68 -25.46 -8.37
CA ALA A 88 1.11 -26.17 -7.21
C ALA A 88 2.17 -26.99 -6.45
N CYS A 89 3.09 -27.64 -7.17
CA CYS A 89 4.19 -28.41 -6.61
C CYS A 89 5.20 -27.52 -5.89
N VAL A 90 5.74 -26.50 -6.59
CA VAL A 90 6.76 -25.60 -6.01
C VAL A 90 6.17 -24.68 -4.94
N GLY A 91 4.90 -24.27 -5.06
CA GLY A 91 4.18 -23.55 -4.00
C GLY A 91 3.96 -24.41 -2.76
N GLY A 92 3.67 -25.70 -2.93
CA GLY A 92 3.64 -26.67 -1.82
C GLY A 92 5.00 -26.80 -1.13
N GLY A 93 6.08 -26.72 -1.90
CA GLY A 93 7.46 -26.72 -1.41
C GLY A 93 7.84 -25.47 -0.59
N ALA A 94 7.06 -24.39 -0.63
CA ALA A 94 7.26 -23.20 0.21
C ALA A 94 6.69 -23.36 1.64
N VAL A 95 5.86 -24.39 1.89
CA VAL A 95 5.35 -24.76 3.23
C VAL A 95 4.58 -23.60 3.90
N GLN A 96 3.60 -23.02 3.21
CA GLN A 96 2.78 -21.88 3.71
C GLN A 96 1.27 -22.16 3.79
N GLY A 97 0.90 -23.44 3.77
CA GLY A 97 -0.47 -23.91 3.63
C GLY A 97 -0.79 -24.33 2.20
N SER A 98 -1.86 -25.10 2.03
CA SER A 98 -2.36 -25.45 0.69
C SER A 98 -2.82 -24.21 -0.08
N ILE A 99 -2.89 -24.28 -1.41
CA ILE A 99 -3.41 -23.20 -2.27
C ILE A 99 -4.76 -22.69 -1.74
N ARG A 100 -5.68 -23.61 -1.45
CA ARG A 100 -7.02 -23.30 -0.96
C ARG A 100 -6.99 -22.50 0.35
N TRP A 101 -6.24 -22.98 1.34
CA TRP A 101 -6.14 -22.34 2.65
C TRP A 101 -5.47 -20.96 2.57
N TRP A 102 -4.37 -20.87 1.82
CA TRP A 102 -3.62 -19.63 1.65
C TRP A 102 -4.45 -18.58 0.92
N SER A 103 -5.06 -18.95 -0.21
CA SER A 103 -5.89 -18.05 -1.03
C SER A 103 -7.11 -17.55 -0.26
N ARG A 104 -7.77 -18.42 0.51
CA ARG A 104 -8.88 -18.03 1.39
C ARG A 104 -8.44 -16.97 2.41
N GLY A 105 -7.30 -17.19 3.05
CA GLY A 105 -6.73 -16.26 4.04
C GLY A 105 -6.33 -14.93 3.40
N HIS A 106 -5.71 -14.97 2.23
CA HIS A 106 -5.28 -13.77 1.51
C HIS A 106 -6.46 -12.95 0.97
N ARG A 107 -7.49 -13.59 0.41
CA ARG A 107 -8.75 -12.90 0.07
C ARG A 107 -9.39 -12.26 1.30
N ALA A 108 -9.27 -12.89 2.48
CA ALA A 108 -9.85 -12.36 3.71
C ALA A 108 -9.05 -11.15 4.19
N HIS A 109 -7.73 -11.18 4.04
CA HIS A 109 -6.86 -10.04 4.27
C HIS A 109 -7.28 -8.85 3.41
N HIS A 110 -7.37 -8.97 2.07
CA HIS A 110 -7.80 -7.85 1.21
C HIS A 110 -9.19 -7.30 1.54
N ARG A 111 -10.15 -8.18 1.83
CA ARG A 111 -11.53 -7.76 2.11
C ARG A 111 -11.66 -7.05 3.46
N TRP A 112 -10.84 -7.43 4.42
CA TRP A 112 -10.96 -7.02 5.81
C TRP A 112 -9.70 -6.33 6.33
N THR A 113 -8.87 -5.77 5.44
CA THR A 113 -7.55 -5.20 5.74
C THR A 113 -7.61 -4.31 6.97
N ASP A 114 -6.65 -4.51 7.89
CA ASP A 114 -6.51 -3.73 9.12
C ASP A 114 -7.71 -3.81 10.08
N THR A 115 -8.63 -4.76 9.92
CA THR A 115 -9.70 -5.01 10.90
C THR A 115 -9.39 -6.23 11.77
N ILE A 116 -10.22 -6.48 12.80
CA ILE A 116 -10.13 -7.70 13.61
C ILE A 116 -10.34 -8.99 12.80
N LYS A 117 -10.95 -8.89 11.60
CA LYS A 117 -11.23 -10.02 10.72
C LYS A 117 -10.08 -10.36 9.77
N ASP A 118 -9.08 -9.48 9.68
CA ASP A 118 -7.84 -9.74 8.95
C ASP A 118 -7.00 -10.79 9.70
N PRO A 119 -6.68 -11.94 9.06
CA PRO A 119 -5.94 -13.03 9.71
C PRO A 119 -4.55 -12.63 10.22
N TYR A 120 -3.92 -11.61 9.63
CA TYR A 120 -2.58 -11.15 10.00
C TYR A 120 -2.51 -9.63 10.15
N SER A 121 -3.60 -9.05 10.66
CA SER A 121 -3.78 -7.60 10.87
C SER A 121 -2.55 -6.94 11.48
N VAL A 122 -2.05 -5.90 10.80
CA VAL A 122 -0.94 -5.07 11.25
C VAL A 122 -1.23 -4.36 12.58
N ARG A 123 -2.51 -4.14 12.92
CA ARG A 123 -2.93 -3.45 14.16
C ARG A 123 -2.55 -4.22 15.42
N LYS A 124 -2.24 -5.52 15.32
CA LYS A 124 -1.75 -6.35 16.42
C LYS A 124 -0.22 -6.27 16.60
N GLY A 125 0.47 -5.46 15.79
CA GLY A 125 1.89 -5.20 15.87
C GLY A 125 2.72 -5.87 14.77
N LEU A 126 3.95 -5.38 14.59
CA LEU A 126 4.89 -5.85 13.56
C LEU A 126 5.17 -7.35 13.67
N TRP A 127 5.50 -7.84 14.87
CA TRP A 127 5.79 -9.27 15.08
C TRP A 127 4.57 -10.16 14.91
N TYR A 128 3.38 -9.63 15.20
CA TYR A 128 2.15 -10.36 14.96
C TYR A 128 1.90 -10.59 13.48
N SER A 129 1.91 -9.51 12.71
CA SER A 129 1.72 -9.54 11.26
C SER A 129 2.83 -10.29 10.52
N HIS A 130 4.07 -10.29 11.04
CA HIS A 130 5.16 -11.08 10.47
C HIS A 130 4.89 -12.58 10.62
N PHE A 131 4.91 -13.12 11.85
CA PHE A 131 4.81 -14.58 12.04
C PHE A 131 3.96 -15.04 13.23
N MET A 132 3.67 -14.21 14.24
CA MET A 132 2.90 -14.71 15.39
C MET A 132 1.45 -15.07 15.03
N TRP A 133 0.90 -14.52 13.95
CA TRP A 133 -0.42 -14.92 13.44
C TRP A 133 -0.50 -16.41 13.07
N MET A 134 0.64 -17.04 12.73
CA MET A 134 0.77 -18.47 12.49
C MET A 134 1.09 -19.26 13.77
N VAL A 135 1.80 -18.65 14.73
CA VAL A 135 2.22 -19.26 16.00
C VAL A 135 1.10 -19.28 17.03
N LEU A 136 0.20 -18.29 17.02
CA LEU A 136 -0.85 -18.13 18.01
C LEU A 136 -2.21 -18.59 17.49
N LYS A 137 -2.96 -19.31 18.33
CA LYS A 137 -4.33 -19.72 18.04
C LYS A 137 -5.21 -18.49 17.88
N GLN A 138 -5.95 -18.42 16.78
CA GLN A 138 -6.91 -17.36 16.51
C GLN A 138 -8.34 -17.85 16.74
N ASN A 139 -9.19 -17.02 17.35
CA ASN A 139 -10.60 -17.35 17.51
C ASN A 139 -11.27 -17.53 16.13
N PRO A 140 -11.82 -18.72 15.81
CA PRO A 140 -12.50 -18.97 14.54
C PRO A 140 -13.67 -18.02 14.27
N LYS A 141 -14.33 -17.50 15.31
CA LYS A 141 -15.46 -16.54 15.20
C LYS A 141 -15.05 -15.23 14.51
N HIS A 142 -13.78 -14.83 14.61
CA HIS A 142 -13.29 -13.59 13.98
C HIS A 142 -12.75 -13.80 12.57
N ARG A 143 -12.72 -15.02 12.03
CA ARG A 143 -12.17 -15.25 10.69
C ARG A 143 -13.02 -14.53 9.64
N GLY A 144 -12.38 -13.65 8.85
CA GLY A 144 -13.01 -13.00 7.71
C GLY A 144 -13.61 -14.02 6.73
N ARG A 145 -14.85 -13.77 6.30
CA ARG A 145 -15.55 -14.61 5.32
C ARG A 145 -15.15 -14.22 3.89
N THR A 146 -14.89 -15.22 3.07
CA THR A 146 -14.52 -15.10 1.66
C THR A 146 -15.17 -16.22 0.86
N ASP A 147 -15.45 -15.93 -0.40
CA ASP A 147 -15.84 -16.95 -1.37
C ASP A 147 -14.61 -17.72 -1.84
N VAL A 148 -14.76 -19.04 -1.93
CA VAL A 148 -13.74 -20.01 -2.32
C VAL A 148 -14.31 -21.09 -3.26
N SER A 149 -15.53 -20.90 -3.76
CA SER A 149 -16.19 -21.84 -4.68
C SER A 149 -15.32 -22.19 -5.89
N ASP A 150 -14.71 -21.18 -6.50
CA ASP A 150 -13.78 -21.34 -7.62
C ASP A 150 -12.54 -22.19 -7.28
N LEU A 151 -12.05 -22.12 -6.04
CA LEU A 151 -10.94 -22.95 -5.56
C LEU A 151 -11.37 -24.40 -5.30
N ASP A 152 -12.64 -24.60 -4.92
CA ASP A 152 -13.24 -25.91 -4.71
C ASP A 152 -13.59 -26.62 -6.03
N GLU A 153 -13.80 -25.86 -7.10
CA GLU A 153 -14.03 -26.37 -8.45
C GLU A 153 -12.72 -26.64 -9.24
N ASP A 154 -11.59 -26.08 -8.82
CA ASP A 154 -10.29 -26.30 -9.46
C ASP A 154 -9.69 -27.68 -9.05
N PRO A 155 -9.55 -28.64 -9.98
CA PRO A 155 -9.07 -29.98 -9.66
C PRO A 155 -7.59 -30.01 -9.19
N VAL A 156 -6.75 -29.07 -9.65
CA VAL A 156 -5.35 -28.97 -9.22
C VAL A 156 -5.30 -28.48 -7.77
N VAL A 157 -6.13 -27.50 -7.42
CA VAL A 157 -6.23 -26.96 -6.06
C VAL A 157 -6.75 -28.02 -5.11
N VAL A 158 -7.81 -28.73 -5.47
CA VAL A 158 -8.39 -29.81 -4.66
C VAL A 158 -7.40 -30.96 -4.49
N TRP A 159 -6.73 -31.39 -5.57
CA TRP A 159 -5.69 -32.42 -5.52
C TRP A 159 -4.56 -32.03 -4.55
N GLN A 160 -4.07 -30.80 -4.66
CA GLN A 160 -2.99 -30.32 -3.81
C GLN A 160 -3.43 -30.17 -2.35
N HIS A 161 -4.65 -29.65 -2.10
CA HIS A 161 -5.19 -29.49 -0.76
C HIS A 161 -5.34 -30.82 -0.03
N ARG A 162 -5.88 -31.85 -0.70
CA ARG A 162 -6.06 -33.19 -0.13
C ARG A 162 -4.74 -33.87 0.20
N ASN A 163 -3.69 -33.60 -0.59
CA ASN A 163 -2.38 -34.23 -0.47
C ASN A 163 -1.32 -33.29 0.14
N TYR A 164 -1.72 -32.19 0.78
CA TYR A 164 -0.79 -31.11 1.11
C TYR A 164 0.39 -31.53 2.01
N GLY A 165 0.17 -32.47 2.94
CA GLY A 165 1.25 -33.04 3.75
C GLY A 165 2.33 -33.76 2.91
N LEU A 166 1.92 -34.47 1.85
CA LEU A 166 2.82 -35.10 0.90
C LEU A 166 3.59 -34.04 0.08
N PHE A 167 2.97 -32.91 -0.26
CA PHE A 167 3.67 -31.83 -0.97
C PHE A 167 4.74 -31.17 -0.11
N ILE A 168 4.45 -30.94 1.17
CA ILE A 168 5.45 -30.43 2.12
C ILE A 168 6.65 -31.38 2.17
N LEU A 169 6.38 -32.68 2.35
CA LEU A 169 7.46 -33.67 2.44
C LEU A 169 8.22 -33.78 1.12
N MET A 170 7.50 -33.98 0.01
CA MET A 170 8.07 -34.22 -1.31
C MET A 170 8.77 -32.96 -1.84
N PHE A 171 8.04 -31.88 -2.07
CA PHE A 171 8.59 -30.67 -2.71
C PHE A 171 9.29 -29.73 -1.72
N GLY A 172 8.98 -29.81 -0.43
CA GLY A 172 9.69 -29.03 0.59
C GLY A 172 11.05 -29.61 0.97
N MET A 173 11.19 -30.94 1.02
CA MET A 173 12.38 -31.61 1.58
C MET A 173 13.00 -32.68 0.68
N ILE A 174 12.21 -33.65 0.20
CA ILE A 174 12.74 -34.82 -0.53
C ILE A 174 13.26 -34.42 -1.91
N PHE A 175 12.48 -33.73 -2.73
CA PHE A 175 12.86 -33.32 -4.08
C PHE A 175 14.18 -32.53 -4.11
N PRO A 176 14.38 -31.45 -3.33
CA PRO A 176 15.66 -30.74 -3.35
C PRO A 176 16.83 -31.62 -2.86
N MET A 177 16.59 -32.54 -1.93
CA MET A 177 17.57 -33.54 -1.49
C MET A 177 17.92 -34.53 -2.62
N LEU A 178 16.92 -35.06 -3.34
CA LEU A 178 17.11 -35.99 -4.45
C LEU A 178 17.90 -35.35 -5.58
N VAL A 179 17.60 -34.09 -5.94
CA VAL A 179 18.33 -33.37 -6.99
C VAL A 179 19.81 -33.25 -6.65
N ALA A 180 20.13 -32.82 -5.42
CA ALA A 180 21.53 -32.69 -5.00
C ALA A 180 22.24 -34.04 -4.82
N GLY A 181 21.53 -35.02 -4.27
CA GLY A 181 22.02 -36.37 -4.03
C GLY A 181 22.33 -37.13 -5.31
N LEU A 182 21.38 -37.15 -6.25
CA LEU A 182 21.53 -37.81 -7.55
C LEU A 182 22.43 -37.01 -8.50
N GLY A 183 22.41 -35.69 -8.43
CA GLY A 183 23.18 -34.82 -9.33
C GLY A 183 24.67 -34.78 -9.01
N TRP A 184 25.04 -34.53 -7.75
CA TRP A 184 26.44 -34.36 -7.34
C TRP A 184 26.77 -35.00 -5.98
N GLY A 185 25.97 -35.99 -5.55
CA GLY A 185 26.25 -36.80 -4.36
C GLY A 185 26.04 -36.09 -3.01
N ASP A 186 25.38 -34.93 -2.97
CA ASP A 186 25.23 -34.12 -1.75
C ASP A 186 23.83 -34.21 -1.14
N TRP A 187 23.47 -35.41 -0.69
CA TRP A 187 22.18 -35.68 -0.05
C TRP A 187 21.93 -34.78 1.17
N LYS A 188 22.92 -34.71 2.08
CA LYS A 188 22.81 -33.93 3.32
C LYS A 188 22.70 -32.43 3.03
N GLY A 189 23.54 -31.90 2.12
CA GLY A 189 23.47 -30.50 1.73
C GLY A 189 22.15 -30.15 1.03
N GLY A 190 21.65 -31.03 0.15
CA GLY A 190 20.35 -30.85 -0.51
C GLY A 190 19.19 -30.78 0.49
N LEU A 191 19.19 -31.63 1.52
CA LEU A 191 18.16 -31.61 2.56
C LEU A 191 18.27 -30.36 3.46
N VAL A 192 19.46 -30.04 3.95
CA VAL A 192 19.67 -28.95 4.91
C VAL A 192 19.51 -27.58 4.23
N TYR A 193 20.21 -27.34 3.13
CA TYR A 193 20.22 -26.04 2.47
C TYR A 193 19.05 -25.85 1.51
N ALA A 194 18.92 -26.70 0.48
CA ALA A 194 17.87 -26.56 -0.53
C ALA A 194 16.48 -27.01 -0.05
N GLY A 195 16.41 -27.87 0.96
CA GLY A 195 15.19 -28.25 1.67
C GLY A 195 14.85 -27.26 2.79
N ILE A 196 15.38 -27.53 3.98
CA ILE A 196 14.96 -26.91 5.26
C ILE A 196 15.21 -25.41 5.31
N LEU A 197 16.46 -24.97 5.14
CA LEU A 197 16.81 -23.56 5.27
C LEU A 197 16.15 -22.71 4.19
N ARG A 198 16.08 -23.23 2.96
CA ARG A 198 15.43 -22.55 1.84
C ARG A 198 13.96 -22.31 2.06
N PHE A 199 13.16 -23.31 2.48
CA PHE A 199 11.75 -23.03 2.73
C PHE A 199 11.57 -22.10 3.94
N GLY A 200 12.42 -22.21 4.97
CA GLY A 200 12.42 -21.28 6.10
C GLY A 200 12.67 -19.84 5.65
N PHE A 201 13.62 -19.63 4.75
CA PHE A 201 13.93 -18.31 4.19
C PHE A 201 12.79 -17.79 3.29
N VAL A 202 12.17 -18.64 2.45
CA VAL A 202 10.98 -18.26 1.67
C VAL A 202 9.83 -17.83 2.58
N GLN A 203 9.58 -18.55 3.68
CA GLN A 203 8.54 -18.18 4.64
C GLN A 203 8.79 -16.79 5.24
N GLN A 204 10.00 -16.52 5.76
CA GLN A 204 10.31 -15.21 6.33
C GLN A 204 10.23 -14.09 5.28
N ALA A 205 10.69 -14.36 4.05
CA ALA A 205 10.53 -13.44 2.94
C ALA A 205 9.05 -13.14 2.66
N THR A 206 8.17 -14.14 2.58
CA THR A 206 6.73 -13.90 2.38
C THR A 206 6.10 -13.16 3.56
N PHE A 207 6.50 -13.46 4.79
CA PHE A 207 6.01 -12.80 6.00
C PHE A 207 6.39 -11.32 6.08
N CYS A 208 7.45 -10.89 5.39
CA CYS A 208 7.74 -9.46 5.18
C CYS A 208 6.63 -8.74 4.41
N VAL A 209 5.87 -9.40 3.54
CA VAL A 209 4.73 -8.77 2.85
C VAL A 209 3.66 -8.36 3.86
N ASN A 210 3.28 -9.27 4.76
CA ASN A 210 2.27 -9.00 5.78
C ASN A 210 2.71 -7.95 6.81
N SER A 211 4.03 -7.78 7.00
CA SER A 211 4.62 -6.92 8.02
C SER A 211 5.28 -5.68 7.42
N LEU A 212 6.48 -5.80 6.86
CA LEU A 212 7.24 -4.67 6.31
C LEU A 212 6.45 -3.89 5.25
N ALA A 213 5.68 -4.57 4.39
CA ALA A 213 4.87 -3.89 3.38
C ALA A 213 3.63 -3.15 3.95
N HIS A 214 3.37 -3.27 5.25
CA HIS A 214 2.38 -2.48 5.99
C HIS A 214 3.01 -1.48 6.97
N TRP A 215 4.34 -1.36 7.01
CA TRP A 215 5.06 -0.47 7.93
C TRP A 215 6.01 0.49 7.21
N LEU A 216 6.71 0.03 6.18
CA LEU A 216 7.74 0.79 5.47
C LEU A 216 7.26 1.18 4.08
N GLY A 217 7.61 2.40 3.65
CA GLY A 217 7.36 2.88 2.30
C GLY A 217 6.26 3.93 2.20
N GLU A 218 5.78 4.11 0.98
CA GLU A 218 4.88 5.18 0.59
C GLU A 218 3.48 4.67 0.26
N GLN A 219 2.51 5.58 0.24
CA GLN A 219 1.14 5.30 -0.16
C GLN A 219 0.78 6.20 -1.35
N PRO A 220 1.22 5.83 -2.57
CA PRO A 220 0.99 6.62 -3.76
C PRO A 220 -0.44 6.53 -4.31
N PHE A 221 -1.24 5.52 -3.94
CA PHE A 221 -2.58 5.30 -4.47
C PHE A 221 -3.70 5.47 -3.43
N ASP A 222 -3.55 4.91 -2.24
CA ASP A 222 -4.55 5.02 -1.17
C ASP A 222 -3.91 4.91 0.22
N ASP A 223 -4.39 5.65 1.21
CA ASP A 223 -3.87 5.65 2.58
C ASP A 223 -4.94 5.33 3.64
N ARG A 224 -6.12 4.86 3.22
CA ARG A 224 -7.19 4.43 4.15
C ARG A 224 -6.76 3.24 5.01
N ASN A 225 -5.92 2.38 4.45
CA ASN A 225 -5.32 1.23 5.12
C ASN A 225 -3.79 1.36 5.11
N SER A 226 -3.10 0.44 5.78
CA SER A 226 -1.65 0.43 5.97
C SER A 226 -0.73 -0.09 4.83
N PRO A 227 -1.19 -0.74 3.74
CA PRO A 227 -0.29 -1.19 2.65
C PRO A 227 0.56 -0.05 2.08
N ARG A 228 1.83 -0.34 1.81
CA ARG A 228 2.85 0.62 1.36
C ARG A 228 3.71 0.04 0.24
N ASP A 229 4.13 0.92 -0.66
CA ASP A 229 5.09 0.62 -1.71
C ASP A 229 6.52 0.87 -1.21
N HIS A 230 7.38 -0.15 -1.29
CA HIS A 230 8.77 -0.03 -0.84
C HIS A 230 9.71 -0.96 -1.62
N VAL A 231 10.77 -0.38 -2.21
CA VAL A 231 11.70 -1.10 -3.10
C VAL A 231 12.48 -2.22 -2.40
N ILE A 232 12.96 -1.98 -1.16
CA ILE A 232 13.69 -3.01 -0.41
C ILE A 232 12.76 -4.17 -0.05
N THR A 233 11.51 -3.84 0.31
CA THR A 233 10.49 -4.86 0.57
C THR A 233 10.27 -5.68 -0.71
N ALA A 234 10.16 -5.04 -1.88
CA ALA A 234 9.99 -5.73 -3.15
C ALA A 234 11.17 -6.64 -3.49
N PHE A 235 12.41 -6.23 -3.17
CA PHE A 235 13.58 -7.08 -3.35
C PHE A 235 13.51 -8.35 -2.50
N VAL A 236 13.21 -8.20 -1.21
CA VAL A 236 13.07 -9.33 -0.27
C VAL A 236 11.91 -10.25 -0.63
N THR A 237 10.83 -9.70 -1.20
CA THR A 237 9.56 -10.41 -1.41
C THR A 237 9.31 -10.81 -2.87
N LEU A 238 10.32 -10.76 -3.75
CA LEU A 238 10.20 -11.13 -5.17
C LEU A 238 9.15 -10.30 -5.96
N GLY A 239 9.08 -9.00 -5.65
CA GLY A 239 8.19 -8.03 -6.32
C GLY A 239 6.93 -7.67 -5.55
N GLU A 240 6.64 -8.35 -4.44
CA GLU A 240 5.41 -8.16 -3.65
C GLU A 240 5.42 -6.92 -2.74
N GLY A 241 6.50 -6.12 -2.77
CA GLY A 241 6.66 -4.92 -1.94
C GLY A 241 6.03 -3.65 -2.49
N TYR A 242 5.51 -3.66 -3.72
CA TYR A 242 4.63 -2.59 -4.23
C TYR A 242 3.20 -2.85 -3.76
N HIS A 243 3.03 -2.85 -2.43
CA HIS A 243 1.87 -3.39 -1.77
C HIS A 243 0.69 -2.40 -1.72
N ASN A 244 0.96 -1.09 -1.79
CA ASN A 244 -0.08 -0.08 -1.91
C ASN A 244 -0.77 -0.19 -3.27
N PHE A 245 0.00 -0.30 -4.35
CA PHE A 245 -0.54 -0.57 -5.68
C PHE A 245 -1.37 -1.86 -5.68
N HIS A 246 -0.80 -2.94 -5.12
CA HIS A 246 -1.47 -4.23 -5.07
C HIS A 246 -2.81 -4.22 -4.33
N HIS A 247 -2.91 -3.50 -3.21
CA HIS A 247 -4.17 -3.41 -2.46
C HIS A 247 -5.22 -2.55 -3.16
N GLU A 248 -4.80 -1.52 -3.90
CA GLU A 248 -5.73 -0.69 -4.68
C GLU A 248 -6.20 -1.41 -5.96
N PHE A 249 -5.30 -2.13 -6.63
CA PHE A 249 -5.54 -2.79 -7.92
C PHE A 249 -5.28 -4.31 -7.87
N PRO A 250 -5.97 -5.07 -7.00
CA PRO A 250 -5.61 -6.47 -6.69
C PRO A 250 -5.72 -7.44 -7.87
N SER A 251 -6.50 -7.08 -8.90
CA SER A 251 -6.67 -7.89 -10.11
C SER A 251 -5.62 -7.64 -11.20
N ASP A 252 -4.70 -6.67 -11.04
CA ASP A 252 -3.57 -6.52 -11.97
C ASP A 252 -2.58 -7.68 -11.76
N TYR A 253 -2.07 -8.27 -12.84
CA TYR A 253 -1.06 -9.32 -12.72
C TYR A 253 0.33 -8.77 -12.31
N ARG A 254 0.49 -7.44 -12.28
CA ARG A 254 1.72 -6.76 -11.86
C ARG A 254 1.50 -6.16 -10.49
N ASN A 255 2.49 -6.28 -9.62
CA ASN A 255 2.56 -5.38 -8.45
C ASN A 255 3.39 -4.15 -8.78
N ALA A 256 4.42 -4.32 -9.60
CA ALA A 256 5.25 -3.23 -10.07
C ALA A 256 4.88 -2.85 -11.52
N ILE A 257 4.29 -1.66 -11.71
CA ILE A 257 3.75 -1.24 -13.01
C ILE A 257 4.81 -0.73 -13.99
N GLU A 258 5.91 -0.18 -13.47
CA GLU A 258 6.99 0.30 -14.32
C GLU A 258 7.86 -0.86 -14.82
N TRP A 259 8.42 -0.72 -16.01
CA TRP A 259 9.24 -1.79 -16.61
C TRP A 259 10.52 -2.07 -15.81
N TRP A 260 11.11 -1.05 -15.20
CA TRP A 260 12.37 -1.11 -14.42
C TRP A 260 12.17 -1.50 -12.96
N GLN A 261 10.94 -1.40 -12.44
CA GLN A 261 10.67 -1.79 -11.05
C GLN A 261 10.78 -3.31 -10.90
N TYR A 262 11.51 -3.72 -9.85
CA TYR A 262 11.82 -5.11 -9.57
C TYR A 262 10.55 -5.91 -9.24
N ASP A 263 10.14 -6.75 -10.17
CA ASP A 263 9.05 -7.72 -10.02
C ASP A 263 9.36 -8.94 -10.91
N PRO A 264 10.21 -9.87 -10.42
CA PRO A 264 10.55 -11.09 -11.17
C PRO A 264 9.32 -11.95 -11.47
N THR A 265 8.27 -11.84 -10.66
CA THR A 265 7.00 -12.53 -10.86
C THR A 265 6.28 -12.00 -12.11
N LYS A 266 6.17 -10.67 -12.27
CA LYS A 266 5.64 -10.03 -13.48
C LYS A 266 6.38 -10.50 -14.73
N TRP A 267 7.71 -10.48 -14.70
CA TRP A 267 8.52 -10.88 -15.84
C TRP A 267 8.34 -12.37 -16.16
N SER A 268 8.28 -13.24 -15.13
CA SER A 268 8.05 -14.68 -15.31
C SER A 268 6.69 -14.96 -15.95
N ILE A 269 5.62 -14.34 -15.47
CA ILE A 269 4.27 -14.49 -16.05
C ILE A 269 4.24 -13.96 -17.49
N TRP A 270 4.90 -12.83 -17.76
CA TRP A 270 5.00 -12.30 -19.13
C TRP A 270 5.74 -13.27 -20.07
N VAL A 271 6.85 -13.88 -19.63
CA VAL A 271 7.56 -14.90 -20.42
C VAL A 271 6.66 -16.10 -20.68
N TRP A 272 5.97 -16.60 -19.65
CA TRP A 272 5.01 -17.71 -19.83
C TRP A 272 3.88 -17.37 -20.79
N LYS A 273 3.46 -16.10 -20.86
CA LYS A 273 2.51 -15.65 -21.87
C LYS A 273 3.08 -15.79 -23.28
N GLN A 274 4.33 -15.38 -23.51
CA GLN A 274 4.98 -15.53 -24.82
C GLN A 274 5.13 -17.00 -25.22
N LEU A 275 5.30 -17.89 -24.24
CA LEU A 275 5.39 -19.35 -24.44
C LEU A 275 4.02 -20.04 -24.55
N GLY A 276 2.90 -19.31 -24.46
CA GLY A 276 1.55 -19.89 -24.49
C GLY A 276 1.16 -20.66 -23.22
N LEU A 277 1.94 -20.56 -22.15
CA LEU A 277 1.68 -21.23 -20.86
C LEU A 277 0.75 -20.42 -19.95
N ALA A 278 0.71 -19.10 -20.13
CA ALA A 278 -0.16 -18.16 -19.42
C ALA A 278 -0.95 -17.31 -20.42
N TYR A 279 -2.18 -16.92 -20.10
CA TYR A 279 -3.05 -16.16 -20.99
C TYR A 279 -4.05 -15.32 -20.18
N ASN A 280 -4.79 -14.44 -20.85
CA ASN A 280 -5.76 -13.52 -20.21
C ASN A 280 -5.18 -12.69 -19.06
N LEU A 281 -3.92 -12.23 -19.19
CA LEU A 281 -3.27 -11.36 -18.20
C LEU A 281 -4.06 -10.06 -18.05
N LYS A 282 -4.60 -9.82 -16.86
CA LYS A 282 -5.36 -8.62 -16.50
C LYS A 282 -4.42 -7.47 -16.15
N GLN A 283 -4.67 -6.31 -16.75
CA GLN A 283 -3.99 -5.06 -16.45
C GLN A 283 -5.03 -3.96 -16.29
N PHE A 284 -4.88 -3.11 -15.30
CA PHE A 284 -5.68 -1.89 -15.21
C PHE A 284 -5.27 -0.90 -16.29
N ARG A 285 -6.24 -0.12 -16.77
CA ARG A 285 -5.99 0.96 -17.73
C ARG A 285 -5.11 2.01 -17.07
N ALA A 286 -4.09 2.49 -17.78
CA ALA A 286 -3.16 3.49 -17.27
C ALA A 286 -3.89 4.74 -16.71
N ASN A 287 -4.97 5.17 -17.36
CA ASN A 287 -5.79 6.29 -16.89
C ASN A 287 -6.40 6.06 -15.50
N GLU A 288 -6.84 4.85 -15.15
CA GLU A 288 -7.41 4.58 -13.82
C GLU A 288 -6.32 4.53 -12.74
N ILE A 289 -5.13 4.03 -13.09
CA ILE A 289 -3.96 4.06 -12.21
C ILE A 289 -3.54 5.51 -11.92
N GLU A 290 -3.46 6.34 -12.96
CA GLU A 290 -3.06 7.75 -12.82
C GLU A 290 -4.13 8.61 -12.12
N LYS A 291 -5.42 8.30 -12.28
CA LYS A 291 -6.48 8.90 -11.44
C LYS A 291 -6.22 8.63 -9.96
N GLY A 292 -5.95 7.38 -9.57
CA GLY A 292 -5.66 7.03 -8.18
C GLY A 292 -4.44 7.78 -7.64
N ARG A 293 -3.36 7.82 -8.42
CA ARG A 293 -2.14 8.56 -8.08
C ARG A 293 -2.39 10.06 -7.90
N LEU A 294 -3.14 10.68 -8.82
CA LEU A 294 -3.48 12.10 -8.78
C LEU A 294 -4.40 12.44 -7.61
N GLN A 295 -5.41 11.61 -7.33
CA GLN A 295 -6.30 11.79 -6.19
C GLN A 295 -5.53 11.77 -4.86
N GLN A 296 -4.62 10.81 -4.71
CA GLN A 296 -3.80 10.71 -3.51
C GLN A 296 -2.79 11.85 -3.38
N LEU A 297 -2.23 12.34 -4.50
CA LEU A 297 -1.40 13.53 -4.51
C LEU A 297 -2.20 14.77 -4.13
N GLN A 298 -3.39 14.97 -4.71
CA GLN A 298 -4.28 16.08 -4.41
C GLN A 298 -4.62 16.11 -2.92
N LYS A 299 -4.98 14.96 -2.33
CA LYS A 299 -5.22 14.83 -0.90
C LYS A 299 -4.04 15.30 -0.05
N LYS A 300 -2.81 14.91 -0.41
CA LYS A 300 -1.59 15.34 0.30
C LYS A 300 -1.34 16.85 0.13
N VAL A 301 -1.61 17.40 -1.06
CA VAL A 301 -1.52 18.84 -1.32
C VAL A 301 -2.54 19.59 -0.48
N ASP A 302 -3.79 19.14 -0.40
CA ASP A 302 -4.84 19.76 0.39
C ASP A 302 -4.51 19.74 1.89
N GLN A 303 -3.97 18.63 2.41
CA GLN A 303 -3.49 18.54 3.78
C GLN A 303 -2.38 19.55 4.10
N LYS A 304 -1.40 19.71 3.20
CA LYS A 304 -0.34 20.71 3.35
C LYS A 304 -0.89 22.13 3.23
N ARG A 305 -1.81 22.35 2.29
CA ARG A 305 -2.47 23.64 2.07
C ARG A 305 -3.22 24.08 3.32
N ALA A 306 -3.91 23.17 4.01
CA ALA A 306 -4.65 23.47 5.24
C ALA A 306 -3.77 23.90 6.44
N GLN A 307 -2.45 23.67 6.38
CA GLN A 307 -1.51 24.07 7.43
C GLN A 307 -0.91 25.47 7.19
N LEU A 308 -1.17 26.08 6.05
CA LEU A 308 -0.65 27.39 5.68
C LEU A 308 -1.70 28.47 5.93
N ASP A 309 -1.25 29.67 6.29
CA ASP A 309 -2.10 30.85 6.38
C ASP A 309 -2.35 31.42 4.98
N TRP A 310 -3.62 31.44 4.57
CA TRP A 310 -4.09 32.00 3.29
C TRP A 310 -4.94 33.27 3.49
N GLY A 311 -4.91 33.83 4.70
CA GLY A 311 -5.79 34.88 5.17
C GLY A 311 -7.24 34.42 5.33
N ILE A 312 -8.11 35.39 5.58
CA ILE A 312 -9.54 35.15 5.77
C ILE A 312 -10.16 34.68 4.42
N PRO A 313 -10.91 33.57 4.42
CA PRO A 313 -11.65 33.11 3.25
C PRO A 313 -12.64 34.16 2.71
N LEU A 314 -12.76 34.27 1.39
CA LEU A 314 -13.55 35.32 0.74
C LEU A 314 -15.04 35.29 1.14
N ASP A 315 -15.59 34.10 1.40
CA ASP A 315 -16.97 33.87 1.83
C ASP A 315 -17.25 34.35 3.27
N GLN A 316 -16.20 34.47 4.09
CA GLN A 316 -16.25 34.94 5.48
C GLN A 316 -15.98 36.45 5.62
N LEU A 317 -15.52 37.10 4.56
CA LEU A 317 -15.27 38.54 4.57
C LEU A 317 -16.58 39.35 4.63
N PRO A 318 -16.61 40.48 5.36
CA PRO A 318 -17.75 41.37 5.37
C PRO A 318 -17.93 42.02 3.99
N VAL A 319 -19.18 42.18 3.57
CA VAL A 319 -19.52 42.92 2.35
C VAL A 319 -19.69 44.39 2.70
N VAL A 320 -18.86 45.25 2.12
CA VAL A 320 -18.76 46.68 2.42
C VAL A 320 -19.19 47.48 1.19
N ALA A 321 -20.02 48.51 1.35
CA ALA A 321 -20.35 49.40 0.23
C ALA A 321 -19.14 50.26 -0.14
N TRP A 322 -19.06 50.72 -1.39
CA TRP A 322 -17.93 51.55 -1.84
C TRP A 322 -17.76 52.82 -1.00
N ASP A 323 -18.86 53.48 -0.65
CA ASP A 323 -18.85 54.69 0.17
C ASP A 323 -18.35 54.42 1.59
N ASP A 324 -18.70 53.26 2.17
CA ASP A 324 -18.22 52.83 3.49
C ASP A 324 -16.71 52.52 3.46
N PHE A 325 -16.22 51.89 2.39
CA PHE A 325 -14.79 51.67 2.15
C PHE A 325 -14.03 52.99 2.08
N LEU A 326 -14.53 53.97 1.31
CA LEU A 326 -13.91 55.29 1.21
C LEU A 326 -13.93 56.01 2.56
N ALA A 327 -15.05 55.97 3.28
CA ALA A 327 -15.16 56.56 4.61
C ALA A 327 -14.17 55.94 5.59
N GLU A 328 -13.98 54.62 5.58
CA GLU A 328 -13.04 53.93 6.46
C GLU A 328 -11.59 54.39 6.22
N THR A 329 -11.18 54.56 4.95
CA THR A 329 -9.83 55.06 4.62
C THR A 329 -9.56 56.49 5.11
N GLN A 330 -10.59 57.32 5.25
CA GLN A 330 -10.46 58.72 5.67
C GLN A 330 -10.54 58.91 7.19
N THR A 331 -11.25 58.00 7.87
CA THR A 331 -11.62 58.19 9.29
C THR A 331 -10.81 57.34 10.26
N THR A 332 -10.28 56.19 9.84
CA THR A 332 -9.66 55.21 10.75
C THR A 332 -8.13 55.24 10.75
N GLY A 333 -7.52 55.94 9.79
CA GLY A 333 -6.07 55.91 9.57
C GLY A 333 -5.54 54.63 8.91
N LYS A 334 -6.42 53.68 8.57
CA LYS A 334 -6.06 52.50 7.78
C LYS A 334 -5.81 52.85 6.32
N ALA A 335 -4.77 52.27 5.74
CA ALA A 335 -4.52 52.32 4.32
C ALA A 335 -5.17 51.13 3.63
N LEU A 336 -6.40 51.33 3.12
CA LEU A 336 -7.13 50.29 2.41
C LEU A 336 -7.01 50.47 0.89
N THR A 337 -6.94 49.36 0.16
CA THR A 337 -6.98 49.33 -1.30
C THR A 337 -7.84 48.17 -1.80
N VAL A 338 -8.49 48.34 -2.94
CA VAL A 338 -9.32 47.30 -3.55
C VAL A 338 -8.53 46.63 -4.67
N ILE A 339 -8.46 45.30 -4.64
CA ILE A 339 -7.86 44.49 -5.71
C ILE A 339 -8.81 43.33 -5.99
N ALA A 340 -9.26 43.22 -7.23
CA ALA A 340 -10.23 42.24 -7.71
C ALA A 340 -11.49 42.17 -6.82
N GLY A 341 -12.04 43.33 -6.44
CA GLY A 341 -13.24 43.42 -5.59
C GLY A 341 -13.02 43.14 -4.11
N VAL A 342 -11.81 42.79 -3.68
CA VAL A 342 -11.46 42.51 -2.28
C VAL A 342 -10.72 43.70 -1.67
N ILE A 343 -11.15 44.11 -0.47
CA ILE A 343 -10.54 45.18 0.32
C ILE A 343 -9.37 44.59 1.09
N HIS A 344 -8.20 45.19 0.94
CA HIS A 344 -6.97 44.82 1.63
C HIS A 344 -6.49 45.96 2.51
N ASP A 345 -6.15 45.65 3.77
CA ASP A 345 -5.49 46.58 4.68
C ASP A 345 -3.97 46.45 4.51
N VAL A 346 -3.37 47.44 3.86
CA VAL A 346 -1.93 47.48 3.58
C VAL A 346 -1.17 48.40 4.52
N THR A 347 -1.80 48.86 5.62
CA THR A 347 -1.24 49.87 6.54
C THR A 347 0.20 49.56 6.96
N ASP A 348 0.43 48.34 7.45
CA ASP A 348 1.75 47.90 7.91
C ASP A 348 2.70 47.59 6.73
N PHE A 349 2.15 47.09 5.63
CA PHE A 349 2.93 46.67 4.46
C PHE A 349 3.50 47.83 3.64
N ILE A 350 2.95 49.05 3.73
CA ILE A 350 3.41 50.21 2.96
C ILE A 350 4.92 50.46 3.07
N LYS A 351 5.50 50.24 4.25
CA LYS A 351 6.93 50.48 4.51
C LYS A 351 7.82 49.39 3.91
N GLU A 352 7.27 48.21 3.69
CA GLU A 352 7.97 47.00 3.23
C GLU A 352 7.73 46.73 1.74
N HIS A 353 6.79 47.43 1.12
CA HIS A 353 6.45 47.25 -0.29
C HIS A 353 7.69 47.41 -1.20
N PRO A 354 8.11 46.36 -1.94
CA PRO A 354 9.34 46.38 -2.73
C PRO A 354 9.36 47.41 -3.86
N GLY A 355 8.19 47.76 -4.41
CA GLY A 355 8.05 48.84 -5.41
C GLY A 355 8.12 50.25 -4.82
N GLY A 356 8.37 50.37 -3.52
CA GLY A 356 8.49 51.63 -2.79
C GLY A 356 7.15 52.18 -2.26
N LYS A 357 7.26 52.99 -1.21
CA LYS A 357 6.12 53.61 -0.50
C LYS A 357 5.21 54.44 -1.42
N ALA A 358 5.80 55.24 -2.31
CA ALA A 358 5.03 56.14 -3.17
C ALA A 358 4.06 55.39 -4.09
N MET A 359 4.48 54.23 -4.62
CA MET A 359 3.68 53.42 -5.53
C MET A 359 2.44 52.86 -4.83
N ILE A 360 2.61 52.22 -3.68
CA ILE A 360 1.50 51.65 -2.92
C ILE A 360 0.60 52.72 -2.30
N SER A 361 1.17 53.85 -1.85
CA SER A 361 0.37 54.97 -1.32
C SER A 361 -0.55 55.59 -2.39
N SER A 362 -0.18 55.51 -3.68
CA SER A 362 -1.03 56.00 -4.77
C SER A 362 -2.32 55.19 -4.99
N ALA A 363 -2.35 53.96 -4.46
CA ALA A 363 -3.45 52.99 -4.56
C ALA A 363 -4.43 53.03 -3.37
N ILE A 364 -4.13 53.80 -2.32
CA ILE A 364 -4.99 53.93 -1.14
C ILE A 364 -6.33 54.58 -1.54
N GLY A 365 -7.44 53.99 -1.09
CA GLY A 365 -8.80 54.47 -1.37
C GLY A 365 -9.26 54.25 -2.82
N LYS A 366 -8.57 53.39 -3.58
CA LYS A 366 -8.85 53.13 -5.00
C LYS A 366 -8.93 51.64 -5.29
N ASP A 367 -9.52 51.32 -6.44
CA ASP A 367 -9.36 50.03 -7.09
C ASP A 367 -8.03 50.00 -7.86
N ALA A 368 -7.10 49.19 -7.34
CA ALA A 368 -5.76 48.99 -7.87
C ALA A 368 -5.63 47.67 -8.66
N THR A 369 -6.74 47.03 -9.05
CA THR A 369 -6.73 45.76 -9.79
C THR A 369 -5.86 45.84 -11.04
N ALA A 370 -6.02 46.89 -11.84
CA ALA A 370 -5.24 47.08 -13.06
C ALA A 370 -3.74 47.29 -12.74
N LEU A 371 -3.42 48.02 -11.67
CA LEU A 371 -2.02 48.23 -11.25
C LEU A 371 -1.38 46.94 -10.76
N PHE A 372 -2.15 46.05 -10.13
CA PHE A 372 -1.66 44.81 -9.55
C PHE A 372 -1.56 43.66 -10.57
N ASN A 373 -2.54 43.51 -11.47
CA ASN A 373 -2.69 42.34 -12.37
C ASN A 373 -2.17 42.52 -13.80
N GLY A 374 -1.54 43.64 -14.17
CA GLY A 374 -0.86 43.73 -15.48
C GLY A 374 -1.09 44.99 -16.32
N GLY A 375 -1.53 46.10 -15.73
CA GLY A 375 -1.51 47.41 -16.41
C GLY A 375 -0.10 47.97 -16.60
N VAL A 376 0.83 47.61 -15.70
CA VAL A 376 2.26 48.01 -15.74
C VAL A 376 3.17 46.88 -15.23
N TYR A 377 2.74 46.12 -14.20
CA TYR A 377 3.47 44.99 -13.62
C TYR A 377 2.53 43.81 -13.38
N THR A 378 3.03 42.59 -13.59
CA THR A 378 2.35 41.34 -13.21
C THR A 378 2.99 40.83 -11.93
N HIS A 379 2.28 40.96 -10.80
CA HIS A 379 2.81 40.56 -9.50
C HIS A 379 3.04 39.04 -9.42
N SER A 380 4.07 38.64 -8.66
CA SER A 380 4.44 37.23 -8.51
C SER A 380 3.46 36.47 -7.60
N ASN A 381 3.46 35.14 -7.67
CA ASN A 381 2.68 34.29 -6.73
C ASN A 381 2.95 34.63 -5.26
N ALA A 382 4.19 35.01 -4.91
CA ALA A 382 4.52 35.43 -3.55
C ALA A 382 3.79 36.71 -3.14
N ALA A 383 3.66 37.69 -4.05
CA ALA A 383 2.91 38.91 -3.81
C ALA A 383 1.39 38.64 -3.71
N HIS A 384 0.85 37.73 -4.53
CA HIS A 384 -0.55 37.28 -4.39
C HIS A 384 -0.81 36.57 -3.07
N ASN A 385 0.11 35.71 -2.62
CA ASN A 385 0.02 35.02 -1.33
C ASN A 385 0.09 36.02 -0.17
N LEU A 386 0.99 36.98 -0.20
CA LEU A 386 1.10 38.01 0.83
C LEU A 386 -0.13 38.92 0.84
N LEU A 387 -0.64 39.30 -0.33
CA LEU A 387 -1.87 40.07 -0.43
C LEU A 387 -3.06 39.33 0.20
N SER A 388 -3.12 38.00 0.07
CA SER A 388 -4.19 37.18 0.65
C SER A 388 -4.32 37.31 2.17
N THR A 389 -3.22 37.55 2.89
CA THR A 389 -3.22 37.69 4.35
C THR A 389 -3.68 39.07 4.81
N MET A 390 -3.82 40.04 3.90
CA MET A 390 -4.22 41.42 4.19
C MET A 390 -5.72 41.70 3.95
N ARG A 391 -6.51 40.67 3.62
CA ARG A 391 -7.94 40.84 3.31
C ARG A 391 -8.75 41.25 4.53
N VAL A 392 -9.60 42.26 4.38
CA VAL A 392 -10.48 42.75 5.46
C VAL A 392 -11.95 42.90 5.04
N GLY A 393 -12.27 42.84 3.75
CA GLY A 393 -13.65 42.93 3.26
C GLY A 393 -13.77 42.66 1.77
N VAL A 394 -15.00 42.63 1.26
CA VAL A 394 -15.33 42.55 -0.17
C VAL A 394 -16.25 43.72 -0.51
N VAL A 395 -16.00 44.39 -1.63
CA VAL A 395 -16.82 45.51 -2.09
C VAL A 395 -18.13 44.99 -2.66
N ARG A 396 -19.27 45.56 -2.26
CA ARG A 396 -20.60 45.27 -2.83
C ARG A 396 -20.59 45.60 -4.34
N GLY A 397 -21.02 44.66 -5.19
CA GLY A 397 -20.96 44.80 -6.66
C GLY A 397 -19.56 44.66 -7.28
N GLY A 398 -18.52 44.46 -6.47
CA GLY A 398 -17.14 44.32 -6.94
C GLY A 398 -16.81 42.87 -7.28
N GLY A 399 -17.05 42.47 -8.54
CA GLY A 399 -16.36 41.38 -9.26
C GLY A 399 -16.21 40.00 -8.59
N GLU A 400 -16.85 39.00 -9.20
CA GLU A 400 -16.84 37.56 -8.86
C GLU A 400 -17.60 37.12 -7.60
N VAL A 401 -17.36 37.65 -6.40
CA VAL A 401 -17.92 37.06 -5.15
C VAL A 401 -19.46 37.06 -5.08
N GLU A 402 -20.13 38.09 -5.62
CA GLU A 402 -21.61 38.13 -5.70
C GLU A 402 -22.18 37.09 -6.68
N ILE A 403 -21.49 36.83 -7.80
CA ILE A 403 -21.92 35.84 -8.80
C ILE A 403 -21.90 34.42 -8.23
N TRP A 404 -20.97 34.12 -7.31
CA TRP A 404 -20.92 32.84 -6.60
C TRP A 404 -22.03 32.73 -5.53
N ARG A 405 -22.29 33.80 -4.76
CA ARG A 405 -23.40 33.82 -3.77
C ARG A 405 -24.79 33.78 -4.41
N GLU A 406 -24.96 34.31 -5.63
CA GLU A 406 -26.24 34.22 -6.34
C GLU A 406 -26.50 32.82 -6.93
N ARG A 407 -25.44 32.06 -7.29
CA ARG A 407 -25.56 30.70 -7.83
C ARG A 407 -25.94 29.63 -6.81
N GLU A 408 -25.70 29.86 -5.50
CA GLU A 408 -26.05 28.92 -4.43
C GLU A 408 -27.46 29.11 -3.85
N LYS A 409 -28.23 30.10 -4.31
CA LYS A 409 -29.64 30.20 -3.93
C LYS A 409 -30.42 29.07 -4.61
N PRO A 410 -31.13 28.19 -3.87
CA PRO A 410 -31.98 27.19 -4.50
C PRO A 410 -33.01 27.90 -5.36
N MET A 411 -33.08 27.54 -6.65
CA MET A 411 -34.11 28.05 -7.54
C MET A 411 -35.47 27.69 -6.97
N LYS A 412 -36.21 28.71 -6.52
CA LYS A 412 -37.63 28.60 -6.19
C LYS A 412 -38.37 28.41 -7.51
N HIS A 413 -38.78 27.18 -7.79
CA HIS A 413 -39.91 26.88 -8.65
C HIS A 413 -41.05 26.32 -7.81
#